data_AF-A0A1Y3U4T9-F1
#
_entry.id   AF-A0A1Y3U4T9-F1
#
_cell.length_a   1.000
_cell.length_b   1.000
_cell.length_c   1.000
_cell.angle_alpha   90.00
_cell.angle_beta   90.00
_cell.angle_gamma   90.00
#
_symmetry.space_group_name_H-M   'P 1'
#
loop_
_entity.id
_entity.type
_entity.pdbx_description
1 polymer ?
#
loop_
_entity_poly.entity_id
_entity_poly.type
_entity_poly.pdbx_seq_one_letter_code
_entity_poly.pdbx_strand_id
1 'polypeptide(L)'
;MQTTALEEKIKQLSADYIYEQAVGSLLLMLMSAMEDAEKGDTPLPYTIHEDLLAIKKDIRSYLLSLEDILEGEQEDRAAALEACMAKKEELLSIYETVYSYFSQWNLYSTLVSDQVALRKYKEEGIEVEKIDWSLFFADCHAFMESGNNLLEQKNYMGQILKCLPLHMARDKYYDTITQSLEAAFAGESKEFIEKSLRAFEGFCCPETNPLYGKYFGEVATWLGEKRMLMPHKMEDEELSNLYEDLKVVLESLQDVEEYFSCILHDLNSLILLFYLTYSFTDLTESNATYSDLYHAVCEFLTGELDETEREAYLDTLNEQLELAVEPVIDKANAIGKEEYELLQKVNTFADFAEDTQKVLMTEDFIRECFFGDLNDELFQFHLPEDLPVATEEEKKALFADFIQKTRSSLETLPVQTRKIAMQTLMGALPPIYSVSEVMEMVTNAIDSASSLEQKALIVDKVGMVFQDNHYQSLTEHAHEHHHDDDCGCGHDHHEHHHHDHDCGCGHDHHEHHHHDHDCGCGHDHHHDHH
;
A
#
# COMPACT_ATOMS: atom_id res chain seq x y z
N MET A 1 7.80 34.53 26.39
CA MET A 1 9.20 34.72 25.92
C MET A 1 9.80 33.40 25.43
N GLN A 2 9.82 32.32 26.22
CA GLN A 2 10.25 31.00 25.72
C GLN A 2 9.29 30.42 24.67
N THR A 3 7.97 30.59 24.83
CA THR A 3 6.96 30.10 23.88
C THR A 3 7.04 30.79 22.51
N THR A 4 7.21 32.11 22.49
CA THR A 4 7.30 32.91 21.25
C THR A 4 8.58 32.63 20.45
N ALA A 5 9.71 32.38 21.13
CA ALA A 5 10.96 32.04 20.46
C ALA A 5 10.97 30.61 19.91
N LEU A 6 10.26 29.70 20.59
CA LEU A 6 10.04 28.32 20.12
C LEU A 6 9.14 28.32 18.88
N GLU A 7 8.01 29.04 18.95
CA GLU A 7 7.06 29.18 17.84
C GLU A 7 7.73 29.76 16.59
N GLU A 8 8.49 30.85 16.72
CA GLU A 8 9.22 31.44 15.59
C GLU A 8 10.22 30.46 14.97
N LYS A 9 10.87 29.64 15.81
CA LYS A 9 11.81 28.63 15.32
C LYS A 9 11.10 27.52 14.55
N ILE A 10 9.97 27.03 15.05
CA ILE A 10 9.13 26.03 14.36
C ILE A 10 8.68 26.60 13.02
N LYS A 11 8.12 27.81 13.02
CA LYS A 11 7.69 28.49 11.80
C LYS A 11 8.81 28.60 10.75
N GLN A 12 10.03 28.94 11.17
CA GLN A 12 11.17 29.02 10.27
C GLN A 12 11.56 27.64 9.72
N LEU A 13 11.63 26.61 10.57
CA LEU A 13 11.95 25.24 10.13
C LEU A 13 10.90 24.72 9.14
N SER A 14 9.62 24.93 9.43
CA SER A 14 8.52 24.59 8.53
C SER A 14 8.64 25.32 7.18
N ALA A 15 8.94 26.63 7.19
CA ALA A 15 9.15 27.39 5.95
C ALA A 15 10.37 26.90 5.15
N ASP A 16 11.47 26.55 5.83
CA ASP A 16 12.66 25.98 5.19
C ASP A 16 12.35 24.59 4.61
N TYR A 17 11.61 23.74 5.35
CA TYR A 17 11.15 22.43 4.90
C TYR A 17 10.27 22.55 3.64
N ILE A 18 9.31 23.47 3.64
CA ILE A 18 8.44 23.75 2.50
C ILE A 18 9.25 24.12 1.25
N TYR A 19 10.28 24.97 1.42
CA TYR A 19 11.16 25.34 0.31
C TYR A 19 11.97 24.15 -0.22
N GLU A 20 12.61 23.38 0.67
CA GLU A 20 13.39 22.20 0.24
C GLU A 20 12.50 21.17 -0.45
N GLN A 21 11.27 20.95 0.02
CA GLN A 21 10.34 20.05 -0.65
C GLN A 21 9.86 20.57 -2.00
N ALA A 22 9.70 21.89 -2.17
CA ALA A 22 9.39 22.47 -3.48
C ALA A 22 10.51 22.23 -4.50
N VAL A 23 11.77 22.41 -4.07
CA VAL A 23 12.95 22.08 -4.90
C VAL A 23 13.02 20.57 -5.15
N GLY A 24 12.75 19.75 -4.13
CA GLY A 24 12.67 18.30 -4.23
C GLY A 24 11.65 17.85 -5.28
N SER A 25 10.43 18.40 -5.26
CA SER A 25 9.38 18.11 -6.24
C SER A 25 9.81 18.44 -7.67
N LEU A 26 10.52 19.55 -7.89
CA LEU A 26 11.08 19.89 -9.21
C LEU A 26 12.08 18.82 -9.67
N LEU A 27 13.04 18.46 -8.82
CA LEU A 27 14.10 17.52 -9.20
C LEU A 27 13.61 16.08 -9.34
N LEU A 28 12.70 15.63 -8.48
CA LEU A 28 12.07 14.31 -8.58
C LEU A 28 11.24 14.17 -9.84
N MET A 29 10.51 15.22 -10.26
CA MET A 29 9.81 15.25 -11.54
C MET A 29 10.75 15.06 -12.74
N LEU A 30 11.94 15.67 -12.68
CA LEU A 30 12.96 15.52 -13.72
C LEU A 30 13.51 14.10 -13.75
N MET A 31 13.81 13.53 -12.58
CA MET A 31 14.29 12.16 -12.43
C MET A 31 13.27 11.13 -12.94
N SER A 32 12.01 11.24 -12.51
CA SER A 32 10.90 10.41 -12.98
C SER A 32 10.74 10.44 -14.51
N ALA A 33 10.83 11.63 -15.12
CA ALA A 33 10.76 11.77 -16.57
C ALA A 33 11.91 11.07 -17.32
N MET A 34 13.09 10.98 -16.69
CA MET A 34 14.23 10.28 -17.26
C MET A 34 14.17 8.77 -17.06
N GLU A 35 13.71 8.29 -15.90
CA GLU A 35 13.40 6.88 -15.66
C GLU A 35 12.36 6.36 -16.65
N ASP A 36 11.33 7.16 -16.95
CA ASP A 36 10.34 6.86 -17.99
C ASP A 36 10.97 6.70 -19.37
N ALA A 37 11.96 7.53 -19.71
CA ALA A 37 12.68 7.42 -20.96
C ALA A 37 13.58 6.18 -21.02
N GLU A 38 14.13 5.74 -19.88
CA GLU A 38 14.93 4.52 -19.75
C GLU A 38 14.08 3.26 -19.89
N LYS A 39 12.91 3.21 -19.23
CA LYS A 39 11.96 2.09 -19.29
C LYS A 39 11.39 1.89 -20.71
N GLY A 40 11.35 2.94 -21.53
CA GLY A 40 10.97 2.89 -22.94
C GLY A 40 9.47 2.68 -23.19
N ASP A 41 9.12 2.17 -24.37
CA ASP A 41 7.72 2.14 -24.86
C ASP A 41 6.85 1.04 -24.22
N THR A 42 7.44 0.07 -23.51
CA THR A 42 6.73 -1.06 -22.91
C THR A 42 7.16 -1.28 -21.46
N PRO A 43 6.78 -0.36 -20.54
CA PRO A 43 7.22 -0.44 -19.14
C PRO A 43 6.51 -1.54 -18.35
N LEU A 44 5.45 -2.14 -18.91
CA LEU A 44 4.66 -3.19 -18.27
C LEU A 44 4.46 -4.38 -19.23
N PRO A 45 4.25 -5.60 -18.71
CA PRO A 45 3.94 -6.78 -19.52
C PRO A 45 2.54 -6.75 -20.15
N TYR A 46 1.73 -5.72 -19.85
CA TYR A 46 0.35 -5.57 -20.28
C TYR A 46 0.14 -4.33 -21.16
N THR A 47 -0.96 -4.34 -21.91
CA THR A 47 -1.35 -3.18 -22.72
C THR A 47 -1.82 -2.03 -21.82
N ILE A 48 -1.12 -0.89 -21.89
CA ILE A 48 -1.50 0.32 -21.16
C ILE A 48 -2.63 1.04 -21.92
N HIS A 49 -3.71 1.35 -21.22
CA HIS A 49 -4.89 1.99 -21.81
C HIS A 49 -4.62 3.48 -22.12
N GLU A 50 -5.21 3.99 -23.22
CA GLU A 50 -5.04 5.38 -23.69
C GLU A 50 -5.33 6.45 -22.63
N ASP A 51 -6.34 6.26 -21.78
CA ASP A 51 -6.62 7.18 -20.66
C ASP A 51 -5.40 7.39 -19.73
N LEU A 52 -4.64 6.34 -19.39
CA LEU A 52 -3.43 6.46 -18.57
C LEU A 52 -2.31 7.15 -19.34
N LEU A 53 -2.15 6.81 -20.62
CA LEU A 53 -1.19 7.47 -21.51
C LEU A 53 -1.51 8.97 -21.66
N ALA A 54 -2.80 9.33 -21.65
CA ALA A 54 -3.23 10.72 -21.69
C ALA A 54 -2.84 11.47 -20.41
N ILE A 55 -2.99 10.86 -19.23
CA ILE A 55 -2.53 11.45 -17.95
C ILE A 55 -1.01 11.69 -18.01
N LYS A 56 -0.21 10.69 -18.40
CA LYS A 56 1.25 10.87 -18.54
C LYS A 56 1.63 11.94 -19.55
N LYS A 57 0.90 12.01 -20.66
CA LYS A 57 1.10 13.05 -21.67
C LYS A 57 0.81 14.45 -21.11
N ASP A 58 -0.23 14.60 -20.32
CA ASP A 58 -0.58 15.86 -19.68
C ASP A 58 0.51 16.26 -18.66
N ILE A 59 0.98 15.32 -17.83
CA ILE A 59 2.11 15.51 -16.90
C ILE A 59 3.35 16.01 -17.66
N ARG A 60 3.74 15.33 -18.74
CA ARG A 60 4.88 15.75 -19.58
C ARG A 60 4.67 17.13 -20.19
N SER A 61 3.45 17.48 -20.59
CA SER A 61 3.14 18.81 -21.11
C SER A 61 3.31 19.89 -20.05
N TYR A 62 2.91 19.61 -18.80
CA TYR A 62 3.14 20.53 -17.68
C TYR A 62 4.61 20.65 -17.34
N LEU A 63 5.38 19.55 -17.33
CA LEU A 63 6.82 19.59 -17.11
C LEU A 63 7.52 20.48 -18.15
N LEU A 64 7.19 20.34 -19.44
CA LEU A 64 7.80 21.13 -20.52
C LEU A 64 7.41 22.62 -20.49
N SER A 65 6.33 22.98 -19.81
CA SER A 65 5.86 24.37 -19.69
C SER A 65 6.00 24.90 -18.25
N LEU A 66 6.70 24.16 -17.38
CA LEU A 66 6.73 24.41 -15.95
C LEU A 66 7.30 25.79 -15.65
N GLU A 67 8.44 26.13 -16.24
CA GLU A 67 9.07 27.46 -16.10
C GLU A 67 8.10 28.59 -16.49
N ASP A 68 7.45 28.49 -17.65
CA ASP A 68 6.51 29.50 -18.15
C ASP A 68 5.31 29.67 -17.20
N ILE A 69 4.78 28.56 -16.66
CA ILE A 69 3.64 28.59 -15.72
C ILE A 69 4.07 29.18 -14.37
N LEU A 70 5.27 28.84 -13.89
CA LEU A 70 5.76 29.35 -12.61
C LEU A 70 6.20 30.81 -12.70
N GLU A 71 6.69 31.30 -13.84
CA GLU A 71 7.00 32.72 -14.02
C GLU A 71 5.79 33.54 -14.52
N GLY A 72 4.71 32.86 -14.89
CA GLY A 72 3.51 33.43 -15.50
C GLY A 72 2.51 34.08 -14.55
N GLU A 73 1.27 34.24 -15.02
CA GLU A 73 0.18 34.82 -14.23
C GLU A 73 -0.40 33.81 -13.23
N GLN A 74 -0.85 34.31 -12.07
CA GLN A 74 -1.46 33.47 -11.03
C GLN A 74 -2.70 32.70 -11.52
N GLU A 75 -3.41 33.23 -12.51
CA GLU A 75 -4.58 32.57 -13.12
C GLU A 75 -4.19 31.30 -13.88
N ASP A 76 -3.08 31.33 -14.63
CA ASP A 76 -2.55 30.17 -15.36
C ASP A 76 -2.07 29.09 -14.38
N ARG A 77 -1.38 29.49 -13.31
CA ARG A 77 -0.95 28.59 -12.24
C ARG A 77 -2.14 27.92 -11.53
N ALA A 78 -3.17 28.69 -11.20
CA ALA A 78 -4.38 28.16 -10.56
C ALA A 78 -5.13 27.17 -11.49
N ALA A 79 -5.21 27.47 -12.78
CA ALA A 79 -5.80 26.56 -13.75
C ALA A 79 -4.99 25.26 -13.91
N ALA A 80 -3.66 25.33 -13.89
CA ALA A 80 -2.79 24.17 -13.91
C ALA A 80 -2.97 23.31 -12.64
N LEU A 81 -3.05 23.94 -11.47
CA LEU A 81 -3.32 23.27 -10.20
C LEU A 81 -4.65 22.49 -10.21
N GLU A 82 -5.75 23.15 -10.61
CA GLU A 82 -7.07 22.52 -10.70
C GLU A 82 -7.06 21.34 -11.69
N ALA A 83 -6.36 21.48 -12.82
CA ALA A 83 -6.23 20.42 -13.80
C ALA A 83 -5.43 19.21 -13.27
N CYS A 84 -4.33 19.43 -12.55
CA CYS A 84 -3.55 18.35 -11.93
C CYS A 84 -4.34 17.64 -10.84
N MET A 85 -5.10 18.36 -10.00
CA MET A 85 -6.00 17.73 -9.01
C MET A 85 -7.07 16.87 -9.68
N ALA A 86 -7.69 17.35 -10.76
CA ALA A 86 -8.67 16.56 -11.52
C ALA A 86 -8.03 15.30 -12.15
N LYS A 87 -6.77 15.39 -12.58
CA LYS A 87 -6.01 14.24 -13.10
C LYS A 87 -5.65 13.24 -12.02
N LYS A 88 -5.35 13.70 -10.80
CA LYS A 88 -5.16 12.83 -9.63
C LYS A 88 -6.44 12.05 -9.31
N GLU A 89 -7.60 12.72 -9.29
CA GLU A 89 -8.89 12.05 -9.12
C GLU A 89 -9.19 11.02 -10.24
N GLU A 90 -8.86 11.37 -11.50
CA GLU A 90 -8.97 10.45 -12.64
C GLU A 90 -8.10 9.21 -12.45
N LEU A 91 -6.82 9.39 -12.07
CA LEU A 91 -5.88 8.31 -11.79
C LEU A 91 -6.39 7.37 -10.69
N LEU A 92 -6.81 7.92 -9.55
CA LEU A 92 -7.32 7.14 -8.41
C LEU A 92 -8.59 6.38 -8.78
N SER A 93 -9.48 6.96 -9.59
CA SER A 93 -10.67 6.25 -10.09
C SER A 93 -10.31 5.08 -11.02
N ILE A 94 -9.21 5.17 -11.76
CA ILE A 94 -8.70 4.06 -12.56
C ILE A 94 -8.08 3.00 -11.63
N TYR A 95 -7.27 3.43 -10.66
CA TYR A 95 -6.62 2.55 -9.69
C TYR A 95 -7.62 1.76 -8.83
N GLU A 96 -8.79 2.31 -8.50
CA GLU A 96 -9.92 1.58 -7.85
C GLU A 96 -10.25 0.25 -8.57
N THR A 97 -10.09 0.22 -9.91
CA THR A 97 -10.28 -0.99 -10.71
C THR A 97 -9.13 -1.99 -10.55
N VAL A 98 -7.89 -1.50 -10.48
CA VAL A 98 -6.70 -2.34 -10.26
C VAL A 98 -6.72 -2.92 -8.84
N TYR A 99 -7.06 -2.12 -7.83
CA TYR A 99 -7.24 -2.56 -6.45
C TYR A 99 -8.28 -3.69 -6.33
N SER A 100 -9.33 -3.65 -7.16
CA SER A 100 -10.31 -4.72 -7.27
C SER A 100 -9.71 -6.04 -7.81
N TYR A 101 -8.67 -5.98 -8.64
CA TYR A 101 -7.93 -7.17 -9.08
C TYR A 101 -7.08 -7.76 -7.95
N PHE A 102 -6.35 -6.94 -7.19
CA PHE A 102 -5.66 -7.38 -5.96
C PHE A 102 -6.62 -8.07 -4.99
N SER A 103 -7.81 -7.50 -4.81
CA SER A 103 -8.85 -8.09 -3.95
C SER A 103 -9.28 -9.48 -4.39
N GLN A 104 -9.51 -9.70 -5.69
CA GLN A 104 -9.83 -11.03 -6.23
C GLN A 104 -8.65 -11.99 -6.18
N TRP A 105 -7.46 -11.50 -6.53
CA TRP A 105 -6.24 -12.28 -6.45
C TRP A 105 -6.02 -12.79 -5.03
N ASN A 106 -6.15 -11.93 -4.02
CA ASN A 106 -6.05 -12.28 -2.60
C ASN A 106 -7.01 -13.40 -2.21
N LEU A 107 -8.25 -13.35 -2.71
CA LEU A 107 -9.25 -14.38 -2.47
C LEU A 107 -8.85 -15.75 -3.03
N TYR A 108 -8.37 -15.78 -4.27
CA TYR A 108 -7.96 -17.02 -4.94
C TYR A 108 -6.64 -17.55 -4.39
N SER A 109 -5.68 -16.66 -4.16
CA SER A 109 -4.39 -16.94 -3.53
C SER A 109 -4.60 -17.58 -2.16
N THR A 110 -5.41 -16.97 -1.29
CA THR A 110 -5.72 -17.55 0.02
C THR A 110 -6.30 -18.97 -0.09
N LEU A 111 -7.21 -19.20 -1.04
CA LEU A 111 -7.83 -20.52 -1.22
C LEU A 111 -6.82 -21.59 -1.69
N VAL A 112 -5.89 -21.21 -2.57
CA VAL A 112 -4.85 -22.10 -3.07
C VAL A 112 -3.79 -22.34 -2.00
N SER A 113 -3.29 -21.29 -1.35
CA SER A 113 -2.31 -21.37 -0.26
C SER A 113 -2.81 -22.22 0.91
N ASP A 114 -4.06 -22.02 1.35
CA ASP A 114 -4.69 -22.85 2.40
C ASP A 114 -4.68 -24.33 1.98
N GLN A 115 -4.95 -24.63 0.70
CA GLN A 115 -4.97 -25.99 0.20
C GLN A 115 -3.58 -26.62 0.06
N VAL A 116 -2.57 -25.84 -0.33
CA VAL A 116 -1.16 -26.25 -0.38
C VAL A 116 -0.66 -26.56 1.03
N ALA A 117 -0.89 -25.66 1.98
CA ALA A 117 -0.52 -25.84 3.40
C ALA A 117 -1.16 -27.11 3.99
N LEU A 118 -2.45 -27.35 3.75
CA LEU A 118 -3.11 -28.58 4.20
C LEU A 118 -2.49 -29.86 3.64
N ARG A 119 -2.00 -29.86 2.39
CA ARG A 119 -1.32 -31.03 1.81
C ARG A 119 0.06 -31.21 2.42
N LYS A 120 0.82 -30.12 2.57
CA LYS A 120 2.14 -30.12 3.23
C LYS A 120 2.06 -30.68 4.66
N TYR A 121 1.12 -30.19 5.47
CA TYR A 121 0.93 -30.68 6.84
C TYR A 121 0.58 -32.18 6.91
N LYS A 122 -0.18 -32.66 5.93
CA LYS A 122 -0.54 -34.08 5.83
C LYS A 122 0.66 -34.94 5.44
N GLU A 123 1.54 -34.45 4.57
CA GLU A 123 2.77 -35.12 4.16
C GLU A 123 3.80 -35.17 5.30
N GLU A 124 3.95 -34.08 6.04
CA GLU A 124 4.85 -33.95 7.18
C GLU A 124 4.38 -34.74 8.42
N GLY A 125 3.11 -35.13 8.45
CA GLY A 125 2.53 -35.91 9.55
C GLY A 125 2.56 -35.15 10.87
N ILE A 126 2.01 -33.93 10.90
CA ILE A 126 1.95 -33.10 12.11
C ILE A 126 1.39 -33.89 13.29
N GLU A 127 2.02 -33.74 14.46
CA GLU A 127 1.59 -34.37 15.71
C GLU A 127 0.96 -33.34 16.65
N VAL A 128 -0.14 -33.72 17.32
CA VAL A 128 -0.92 -32.83 18.23
C VAL A 128 -0.08 -32.27 19.37
N GLU A 129 0.93 -33.02 19.80
CA GLU A 129 1.77 -32.71 20.96
C GLU A 129 2.76 -31.55 20.71
N LYS A 130 2.89 -31.10 19.45
CA LYS A 130 3.77 -29.99 19.08
C LYS A 130 3.15 -28.60 19.25
N ILE A 131 1.84 -28.50 19.49
CA ILE A 131 1.15 -27.20 19.63
C ILE A 131 0.84 -26.93 21.10
N ASP A 132 1.43 -25.87 21.66
CA ASP A 132 1.05 -25.36 22.98
C ASP A 132 -0.23 -24.54 22.86
N TRP A 133 -1.37 -25.20 23.07
CA TRP A 133 -2.69 -24.57 23.05
C TRP A 133 -2.85 -23.48 24.12
N SER A 134 -2.22 -23.64 25.28
CA SER A 134 -2.33 -22.64 26.35
C SER A 134 -1.64 -21.35 25.94
N LEU A 135 -0.45 -21.47 25.35
CA LEU A 135 0.28 -20.32 24.82
C LEU A 135 -0.47 -19.69 23.66
N PHE A 136 -0.94 -20.48 22.69
CA PHE A 136 -1.69 -19.97 21.53
C PHE A 136 -2.90 -19.13 21.94
N PHE A 137 -3.74 -19.63 22.86
CA PHE A 137 -4.91 -18.85 23.32
C PHE A 137 -4.52 -17.62 24.14
N ALA A 138 -3.43 -17.69 24.91
CA ALA A 138 -2.92 -16.54 25.66
C ALA A 138 -2.41 -15.44 24.71
N ASP A 139 -1.67 -15.81 23.67
CA ASP A 139 -1.18 -14.88 22.65
C ASP A 139 -2.33 -14.25 21.86
N CYS A 140 -3.34 -15.03 21.45
CA CYS A 140 -4.54 -14.47 20.80
C CYS A 140 -5.21 -13.39 21.65
N HIS A 141 -5.36 -13.65 22.95
CA HIS A 141 -5.97 -12.70 23.86
C HIS A 141 -5.07 -11.47 24.07
N ALA A 142 -3.77 -11.68 24.31
CA ALA A 142 -2.83 -10.59 24.56
C ALA A 142 -2.67 -9.68 23.33
N PHE A 143 -2.62 -10.25 22.13
CA PHE A 143 -2.61 -9.50 20.87
C PHE A 143 -3.84 -8.60 20.73
N MET A 144 -5.06 -9.12 20.95
CA MET A 144 -6.26 -8.27 20.85
C MET A 144 -6.30 -7.16 21.91
N GLU A 145 -5.70 -7.37 23.08
CA GLU A 145 -5.63 -6.38 24.15
C GLU A 145 -4.44 -5.41 24.02
N SER A 146 -3.51 -5.64 23.08
CA SER A 146 -2.34 -4.75 22.90
C SER A 146 -2.64 -3.48 22.12
N GLY A 147 -3.85 -3.35 21.55
CA GLY A 147 -4.27 -2.13 20.83
C GLY A 147 -4.29 -0.90 21.74
N ASN A 148 -3.70 0.20 21.28
CA ASN A 148 -3.58 1.46 22.00
C ASN A 148 -4.93 2.17 22.17
N ASN A 149 -5.88 1.86 21.29
CA ASN A 149 -7.23 2.42 21.31
C ASN A 149 -8.26 1.38 20.84
N LEU A 150 -9.55 1.74 20.96
CA LEU A 150 -10.65 0.84 20.63
C LEU A 150 -10.63 0.44 19.15
N LEU A 151 -10.33 1.35 18.22
CA LEU A 151 -10.30 1.08 16.79
C LEU A 151 -9.22 0.04 16.45
N GLU A 152 -8.02 0.22 17.00
CA GLU A 152 -6.90 -0.71 16.82
C GLU A 152 -7.22 -2.09 17.42
N GLN A 153 -7.78 -2.14 18.63
CA GLN A 153 -8.29 -3.39 19.21
C GLN A 153 -9.31 -4.07 18.29
N LYS A 154 -10.25 -3.31 17.71
CA LYS A 154 -11.23 -3.84 16.76
C LYS A 154 -10.57 -4.36 15.47
N ASN A 155 -9.55 -3.66 14.97
CA ASN A 155 -8.77 -4.12 13.81
C ASN A 155 -8.11 -5.48 14.10
N TYR A 156 -7.38 -5.62 15.21
CA TYR A 156 -6.77 -6.89 15.61
C TYR A 156 -7.78 -8.03 15.75
N MET A 157 -8.94 -7.75 16.35
CA MET A 157 -10.04 -8.72 16.41
C MET A 157 -10.53 -9.14 15.02
N GLY A 158 -10.66 -8.20 14.09
CA GLY A 158 -11.05 -8.45 12.70
C GLY A 158 -10.05 -9.35 11.97
N GLN A 159 -8.75 -9.09 12.14
CA GLN A 159 -7.68 -9.89 11.55
C GLN A 159 -7.68 -11.33 12.06
N ILE A 160 -7.87 -11.54 13.37
CA ILE A 160 -8.01 -12.90 13.93
C ILE A 160 -9.26 -13.59 13.36
N LEU A 161 -10.40 -12.90 13.31
CA LEU A 161 -11.66 -13.45 12.80
C LEU A 161 -11.57 -13.89 11.33
N LYS A 162 -10.76 -13.19 10.51
CA LYS A 162 -10.48 -13.56 9.11
C LYS A 162 -9.82 -14.94 9.00
N CYS A 163 -9.06 -15.37 10.01
CA CYS A 163 -8.37 -16.66 10.03
C CYS A 163 -9.28 -17.84 10.41
N LEU A 164 -10.43 -17.58 11.04
CA LEU A 164 -11.28 -18.63 11.62
C LEU A 164 -12.34 -19.13 10.63
N PRO A 165 -12.54 -20.46 10.48
CA PRO A 165 -13.63 -21.01 9.70
C PRO A 165 -15.01 -20.49 10.16
N LEU A 166 -15.84 -20.07 9.20
CA LEU A 166 -17.18 -19.57 9.52
C LEU A 166 -18.15 -20.68 9.94
N HIS A 167 -18.48 -20.69 11.23
CA HIS A 167 -19.49 -21.56 11.86
C HIS A 167 -20.77 -20.79 12.22
N MET A 168 -21.37 -20.11 11.24
CA MET A 168 -22.63 -19.37 11.46
C MET A 168 -23.62 -19.54 10.30
N ALA A 169 -24.90 -19.32 10.61
CA ALA A 169 -25.95 -19.28 9.60
C ALA A 169 -25.79 -18.03 8.71
N ARG A 170 -26.18 -18.14 7.43
CA ARG A 170 -26.06 -17.03 6.47
C ARG A 170 -26.78 -15.77 6.91
N ASP A 171 -28.01 -15.87 7.41
CA ASP A 171 -28.74 -14.68 7.86
C ASP A 171 -28.06 -14.03 9.06
N LYS A 172 -27.59 -14.83 10.03
CA LYS A 172 -26.80 -14.32 11.17
C LYS A 172 -25.54 -13.57 10.71
N TYR A 173 -24.86 -14.05 9.67
CA TYR A 173 -23.70 -13.36 9.10
C TYR A 173 -24.07 -11.95 8.60
N TYR A 174 -25.10 -11.82 7.77
CA TYR A 174 -25.49 -10.51 7.23
C TYR A 174 -26.06 -9.59 8.33
N ASP A 175 -26.72 -10.13 9.34
CA ASP A 175 -27.14 -9.38 10.52
C ASP A 175 -25.92 -8.83 11.30
N THR A 176 -24.85 -9.61 11.43
CA THR A 176 -23.58 -9.16 12.04
C THR A 176 -22.95 -8.05 11.19
N ILE A 177 -22.82 -8.24 9.87
CA ILE A 177 -22.23 -7.22 8.99
C ILE A 177 -23.04 -5.92 9.08
N THR A 178 -24.37 -5.99 9.09
CA THR A 178 -25.23 -4.81 9.22
C THR A 178 -24.96 -4.06 10.52
N GLN A 179 -24.85 -4.78 11.64
CA GLN A 179 -24.53 -4.15 12.94
C GLN A 179 -23.11 -3.56 12.96
N SER A 180 -22.14 -4.19 12.32
CA SER A 180 -20.79 -3.63 12.16
C SER A 180 -20.81 -2.35 11.32
N LEU A 181 -21.59 -2.29 10.25
CA LEU A 181 -21.77 -1.07 9.45
C LEU A 181 -22.46 0.04 10.27
N GLU A 182 -23.51 -0.28 11.02
CA GLU A 182 -24.18 0.67 11.92
C GLU A 182 -23.23 1.25 12.96
N ALA A 183 -22.34 0.42 13.53
CA ALA A 183 -21.35 0.85 14.50
C ALA A 183 -20.22 1.68 13.86
N ALA A 184 -19.70 1.24 12.71
CA ALA A 184 -18.58 1.89 12.02
C ALA A 184 -18.94 3.28 11.48
N PHE A 185 -20.18 3.47 11.02
CA PHE A 185 -20.65 4.71 10.41
C PHE A 185 -21.57 5.52 11.34
N ALA A 186 -21.39 5.36 12.65
CA ALA A 186 -22.13 6.13 13.64
C ALA A 186 -21.66 7.60 13.62
N GLY A 187 -22.56 8.53 13.28
CA GLY A 187 -22.23 9.95 13.17
C GLY A 187 -21.70 10.42 11.80
N GLU A 188 -21.50 9.50 10.85
CA GLU A 188 -20.97 9.85 9.52
C GLU A 188 -22.00 10.48 8.58
N SER A 189 -21.51 11.26 7.62
CA SER A 189 -22.31 11.85 6.54
C SER A 189 -22.73 10.79 5.52
N LYS A 190 -23.76 11.11 4.73
CA LYS A 190 -24.26 10.18 3.72
C LYS A 190 -23.21 9.92 2.64
N GLU A 191 -22.52 10.98 2.22
CA GLU A 191 -21.50 10.97 1.19
C GLU A 191 -20.27 10.13 1.61
N PHE A 192 -19.86 10.23 2.88
CA PHE A 192 -18.79 9.38 3.42
C PHE A 192 -19.18 7.91 3.37
N ILE A 193 -20.39 7.58 3.85
CA ILE A 193 -20.91 6.21 3.83
C ILE A 193 -20.99 5.67 2.38
N GLU A 194 -21.48 6.45 1.43
CA GLU A 194 -21.55 6.04 0.02
C GLU A 194 -20.17 5.74 -0.57
N LYS A 195 -19.17 6.60 -0.31
CA LYS A 195 -17.79 6.37 -0.76
C LYS A 195 -17.16 5.14 -0.10
N SER A 196 -17.30 4.98 1.22
CA SER A 196 -16.77 3.81 1.94
C SER A 196 -17.42 2.50 1.48
N LEU A 197 -18.75 2.47 1.30
CA LEU A 197 -19.44 1.27 0.82
C LEU A 197 -19.01 0.89 -0.58
N ARG A 198 -18.80 1.88 -1.47
CA ARG A 198 -18.28 1.63 -2.82
C ARG A 198 -16.88 0.99 -2.78
N ALA A 199 -16.00 1.46 -1.91
CA ALA A 199 -14.69 0.82 -1.69
C ALA A 199 -14.85 -0.66 -1.24
N PHE A 200 -15.74 -0.95 -0.29
CA PHE A 200 -16.05 -2.33 0.09
C PHE A 200 -16.70 -3.16 -1.04
N GLU A 201 -17.47 -2.52 -1.93
CA GLU A 201 -18.03 -3.17 -3.12
C GLU A 201 -16.93 -3.59 -4.10
N GLY A 202 -15.87 -2.77 -4.28
CA GLY A 202 -14.69 -3.15 -5.06
C GLY A 202 -14.03 -4.43 -4.54
N PHE A 203 -14.03 -4.64 -3.23
CA PHE A 203 -13.55 -5.86 -2.60
C PHE A 203 -14.52 -7.05 -2.76
N CYS A 204 -15.81 -6.87 -2.47
CA CYS A 204 -16.79 -7.98 -2.35
C CYS A 204 -17.50 -8.36 -3.66
N CYS A 205 -17.68 -7.37 -4.52
CA CYS A 205 -18.41 -7.47 -5.77
C CYS A 205 -17.74 -6.62 -6.87
N PRO A 206 -16.44 -6.84 -7.12
CA PRO A 206 -15.64 -6.06 -8.08
C PRO A 206 -16.28 -5.94 -9.47
N GLU A 207 -16.97 -6.97 -9.94
CA GLU A 207 -17.66 -6.99 -11.24
C GLU A 207 -18.84 -6.00 -11.34
N THR A 208 -19.30 -5.43 -10.23
CA THR A 208 -20.33 -4.39 -10.23
C THR A 208 -19.77 -3.02 -10.65
N ASN A 209 -18.45 -2.85 -10.58
CA ASN A 209 -17.78 -1.65 -11.08
C ASN A 209 -17.88 -1.64 -12.63
N PRO A 210 -18.46 -0.60 -13.24
CA PRO A 210 -18.62 -0.51 -14.70
C PRO A 210 -17.30 -0.43 -15.46
N LEU A 211 -16.19 -0.09 -14.78
CA LEU A 211 -14.85 -0.04 -15.36
C LEU A 211 -14.09 -1.37 -15.21
N TYR A 212 -14.65 -2.36 -14.52
CA TYR A 212 -13.99 -3.66 -14.32
C TYR A 212 -13.63 -4.33 -15.64
N GLY A 213 -12.35 -4.65 -15.83
CA GLY A 213 -11.81 -5.24 -17.06
C GLY A 213 -11.51 -4.23 -18.19
N LYS A 214 -11.79 -2.93 -18.01
CA LYS A 214 -11.41 -1.90 -18.99
C LYS A 214 -9.89 -1.69 -19.00
N TYR A 215 -9.29 -1.60 -17.82
CA TYR A 215 -7.85 -1.40 -17.62
C TYR A 215 -7.20 -2.74 -17.30
N PHE A 216 -6.09 -3.09 -17.97
CA PHE A 216 -5.41 -4.37 -17.81
C PHE A 216 -6.38 -5.57 -17.94
N GLY A 217 -7.14 -5.60 -19.04
CA GLY A 217 -8.21 -6.58 -19.26
C GLY A 217 -7.71 -8.03 -19.31
N GLU A 218 -6.43 -8.24 -19.61
CA GLU A 218 -5.73 -9.51 -19.52
C GLU A 218 -5.78 -10.09 -18.10
N VAL A 219 -5.50 -9.28 -17.08
CA VAL A 219 -5.56 -9.66 -15.67
C VAL A 219 -6.99 -9.96 -15.26
N ALA A 220 -7.94 -9.09 -15.64
CA ALA A 220 -9.35 -9.28 -15.34
C ALA A 220 -9.90 -10.59 -15.94
N THR A 221 -9.49 -10.91 -17.17
CA THR A 221 -9.86 -12.15 -17.85
C THR A 221 -9.30 -13.36 -17.11
N TRP A 222 -7.99 -13.33 -16.79
CA TRP A 222 -7.33 -14.41 -16.06
C TRP A 222 -7.99 -14.67 -14.70
N LEU A 223 -8.25 -13.63 -13.91
CA LEU A 223 -8.95 -13.72 -12.63
C LEU A 223 -10.39 -14.25 -12.79
N GLY A 224 -11.09 -13.82 -13.84
CA GLY A 224 -12.43 -14.29 -14.17
C GLY A 224 -12.49 -15.80 -14.42
N GLU A 225 -11.49 -16.36 -15.10
CA GLU A 225 -11.36 -17.81 -15.29
C GLU A 225 -11.17 -18.58 -13.97
N LYS A 226 -10.57 -17.92 -12.96
CA LYS A 226 -10.28 -18.50 -11.64
C LYS A 226 -11.44 -18.38 -10.65
N ARG A 227 -12.53 -17.71 -11.03
CA ARG A 227 -13.71 -17.52 -10.15
C ARG A 227 -14.32 -18.82 -9.62
N MET A 228 -14.25 -19.89 -10.40
CA MET A 228 -14.87 -21.19 -10.08
C MET A 228 -13.87 -22.25 -9.60
N LEU A 229 -12.68 -21.83 -9.14
CA LEU A 229 -11.65 -22.75 -8.67
C LEU A 229 -12.15 -23.67 -7.55
N MET A 230 -11.67 -24.92 -7.58
CA MET A 230 -11.88 -25.91 -6.53
C MET A 230 -10.55 -26.59 -6.19
N PRO A 231 -9.63 -25.92 -5.47
CA PRO A 231 -8.27 -26.43 -5.23
C PRO A 231 -8.22 -27.81 -4.55
N HIS A 232 -9.21 -28.12 -3.71
CA HIS A 232 -9.35 -29.43 -3.06
C HIS A 232 -9.62 -30.60 -4.03
N LYS A 233 -9.91 -30.34 -5.31
CA LYS A 233 -10.13 -31.36 -6.35
C LYS A 233 -9.01 -31.44 -7.37
N MET A 234 -8.02 -30.55 -7.31
CA MET A 234 -6.90 -30.51 -8.23
C MET A 234 -5.88 -31.58 -7.85
N GLU A 235 -5.17 -32.12 -8.83
CA GLU A 235 -3.99 -32.97 -8.58
C GLU A 235 -2.83 -32.11 -8.04
N ASP A 236 -1.81 -32.72 -7.42
CA ASP A 236 -0.71 -31.98 -6.78
C ASP A 236 0.07 -31.11 -7.78
N GLU A 237 0.34 -31.64 -8.98
CA GLU A 237 1.03 -30.89 -10.05
C GLU A 237 0.20 -29.70 -10.56
N GLU A 238 -1.11 -29.87 -10.72
CA GLU A 238 -2.03 -28.79 -11.13
C GLU A 238 -2.10 -27.69 -10.06
N LEU A 239 -2.19 -28.08 -8.78
CA LEU A 239 -2.23 -27.14 -7.66
C LEU A 239 -0.91 -26.36 -7.54
N SER A 240 0.23 -27.04 -7.70
CA SER A 240 1.56 -26.40 -7.65
C SER A 240 1.74 -25.40 -8.79
N ASN A 241 1.35 -25.76 -10.01
CA ASN A 241 1.43 -24.86 -11.16
C ASN A 241 0.54 -23.62 -10.95
N LEU A 242 -0.69 -23.80 -10.46
CA LEU A 242 -1.59 -22.68 -10.16
C LEU A 242 -1.04 -21.77 -9.06
N TYR A 243 -0.36 -22.33 -8.05
CA TYR A 243 0.27 -21.56 -6.99
C TYR A 243 1.41 -20.68 -7.51
N GLU A 244 2.25 -21.20 -8.40
CA GLU A 244 3.29 -20.39 -9.06
C GLU A 244 2.69 -19.36 -10.04
N ASP A 245 1.66 -19.73 -10.82
CA ASP A 245 0.96 -18.78 -11.70
C ASP A 245 0.39 -17.59 -10.90
N LEU A 246 -0.14 -17.84 -9.70
CA LEU A 246 -0.63 -16.78 -8.81
C LEU A 246 0.50 -15.83 -8.39
N LYS A 247 1.70 -16.31 -8.10
CA LYS A 247 2.85 -15.44 -7.76
C LYS A 247 3.25 -14.55 -8.93
N VAL A 248 3.34 -15.11 -10.13
CA VAL A 248 3.67 -14.34 -11.34
C VAL A 248 2.64 -13.23 -11.59
N VAL A 249 1.36 -13.52 -11.37
CA VAL A 249 0.30 -12.50 -11.48
C VAL A 249 0.40 -11.45 -10.35
N LEU A 250 0.82 -11.84 -9.15
CA LEU A 250 1.07 -10.87 -8.06
C LEU A 250 2.19 -9.92 -8.43
N GLU A 251 3.33 -10.44 -8.88
CA GLU A 251 4.47 -9.62 -9.34
C GLU A 251 4.01 -8.64 -10.42
N SER A 252 3.26 -9.13 -11.42
CA SER A 252 2.75 -8.26 -12.48
C SER A 252 1.73 -7.22 -11.98
N LEU A 253 0.97 -7.51 -10.93
CA LEU A 253 0.06 -6.55 -10.29
C LEU A 253 0.84 -5.50 -9.48
N GLN A 254 1.94 -5.89 -8.83
CA GLN A 254 2.85 -4.99 -8.12
C GLN A 254 3.55 -4.04 -9.09
N ASP A 255 4.00 -4.53 -10.25
CA ASP A 255 4.55 -3.67 -11.31
C ASP A 255 3.52 -2.63 -11.78
N VAL A 256 2.24 -3.04 -11.90
CA VAL A 256 1.15 -2.12 -12.24
C VAL A 256 0.93 -1.10 -11.11
N GLU A 257 0.93 -1.52 -9.85
CA GLU A 257 0.79 -0.60 -8.71
C GLU A 257 1.93 0.42 -8.67
N GLU A 258 3.18 -0.01 -8.83
CA GLU A 258 4.35 0.86 -8.93
C GLU A 258 4.20 1.88 -10.06
N TYR A 259 3.72 1.45 -11.24
CA TYR A 259 3.44 2.34 -12.35
C TYR A 259 2.41 3.43 -12.00
N PHE A 260 1.38 3.11 -11.21
CA PHE A 260 0.44 4.13 -10.72
C PHE A 260 1.07 5.04 -9.68
N SER A 261 1.92 4.51 -8.80
CA SER A 261 2.59 5.29 -7.75
C SER A 261 3.50 6.35 -8.38
N CYS A 262 4.25 6.00 -9.43
CA CYS A 262 5.05 6.97 -10.19
C CYS A 262 4.18 8.11 -10.73
N ILE A 263 3.05 7.80 -11.39
CA ILE A 263 2.15 8.83 -11.95
C ILE A 263 1.53 9.68 -10.84
N LEU A 264 1.18 9.07 -9.70
CA LEU A 264 0.66 9.79 -8.53
C LEU A 264 1.71 10.76 -7.97
N HIS A 265 2.96 10.32 -7.82
CA HIS A 265 4.06 11.14 -7.32
C HIS A 265 4.35 12.31 -8.26
N ASP A 266 4.30 12.09 -9.57
CA ASP A 266 4.45 13.16 -10.56
C ASP A 266 3.33 14.20 -10.44
N LEU A 267 2.07 13.73 -10.33
CA LEU A 267 0.92 14.62 -10.14
C LEU A 267 1.01 15.38 -8.82
N ASN A 268 1.38 14.72 -7.73
CA ASN A 268 1.58 15.35 -6.42
C ASN A 268 2.68 16.41 -6.50
N SER A 269 3.80 16.12 -7.17
CA SER A 269 4.89 17.10 -7.37
C SER A 269 4.43 18.32 -8.16
N LEU A 270 3.68 18.14 -9.25
CA LEU A 270 3.08 19.25 -9.99
C LEU A 270 2.06 20.04 -9.16
N ILE A 271 1.21 19.35 -8.40
CA ILE A 271 0.24 19.97 -7.48
C ILE A 271 0.99 20.84 -6.47
N LEU A 272 2.08 20.36 -5.88
CA LEU A 272 2.88 21.13 -4.93
C LEU A 272 3.54 22.34 -5.60
N LEU A 273 4.17 22.17 -6.76
CA LEU A 273 4.80 23.25 -7.50
C LEU A 273 3.81 24.36 -7.89
N PHE A 274 2.58 24.01 -8.27
CA PHE A 274 1.54 24.97 -8.62
C PHE A 274 0.80 25.55 -7.42
N TYR A 275 0.70 24.80 -6.32
CA TYR A 275 0.11 25.25 -5.07
C TYR A 275 1.00 26.26 -4.35
N LEU A 276 2.30 26.00 -4.31
CA LEU A 276 3.28 26.88 -3.70
C LEU A 276 3.51 28.12 -4.56
N THR A 277 3.82 29.25 -3.92
CA THR A 277 3.95 30.56 -4.60
C THR A 277 5.36 30.86 -5.10
N TYR A 278 6.26 29.86 -5.14
CA TYR A 278 7.62 30.03 -5.65
C TYR A 278 7.61 30.19 -7.17
N SER A 279 8.42 31.09 -7.72
CA SER A 279 8.70 31.16 -9.15
C SER A 279 9.77 30.15 -9.54
N PHE A 280 9.97 29.91 -10.84
CA PHE A 280 11.04 29.03 -11.31
C PHE A 280 12.43 29.58 -10.89
N THR A 281 12.59 30.90 -10.94
CA THR A 281 13.77 31.59 -10.43
C THR A 281 13.99 31.34 -8.94
N ASP A 282 12.95 31.43 -8.10
CA ASP A 282 13.07 31.17 -6.66
C ASP A 282 13.58 29.74 -6.35
N LEU A 283 13.13 28.76 -7.15
CA LEU A 283 13.51 27.35 -6.99
C LEU A 283 14.93 27.05 -7.47
N THR A 284 15.48 27.84 -8.39
CA THR A 284 16.75 27.55 -9.07
C THR A 284 17.87 28.54 -8.75
N GLU A 285 17.59 29.71 -8.18
CA GLU A 285 18.59 30.74 -7.94
C GLU A 285 19.66 30.34 -6.91
N SER A 286 19.31 29.43 -5.99
CA SER A 286 20.20 28.93 -4.94
C SER A 286 21.27 27.99 -5.50
N ASN A 287 20.99 27.31 -6.62
CA ASN A 287 21.89 26.42 -7.31
C ASN A 287 21.60 26.38 -8.82
N ALA A 288 22.50 27.01 -9.60
CA ALA A 288 22.36 27.10 -11.06
C ALA A 288 22.22 25.74 -11.76
N THR A 289 22.74 24.66 -11.16
CA THR A 289 22.61 23.30 -11.69
C THR A 289 21.16 22.88 -11.83
N TYR A 290 20.24 23.35 -10.99
CA TYR A 290 18.82 22.97 -11.09
C TYR A 290 18.15 23.47 -12.37
N SER A 291 18.43 24.72 -12.77
CA SER A 291 17.95 25.26 -14.03
C SER A 291 18.60 24.56 -15.23
N ASP A 292 19.91 24.30 -15.17
CA ASP A 292 20.62 23.58 -16.24
C ASP A 292 20.04 22.16 -16.44
N LEU A 293 19.75 21.43 -15.36
CA LEU A 293 19.14 20.10 -15.40
C LEU A 293 17.72 20.14 -15.96
N TYR A 294 16.89 21.09 -15.54
CA TYR A 294 15.54 21.27 -16.08
C TYR A 294 15.56 21.45 -17.60
N HIS A 295 16.41 22.37 -18.09
CA HIS A 295 16.51 22.62 -19.52
C HIS A 295 17.08 21.42 -20.28
N ALA A 296 18.07 20.72 -19.74
CA ALA A 296 18.63 19.51 -20.34
C ALA A 296 17.57 18.40 -20.50
N VAL A 297 16.75 18.18 -19.48
CA VAL A 297 15.62 17.24 -19.55
C VAL A 297 14.57 17.70 -20.57
N CYS A 298 14.24 18.98 -20.62
CA CYS A 298 13.31 19.52 -21.62
C CYS A 298 13.84 19.35 -23.07
N GLU A 299 15.12 19.61 -23.32
CA GLU A 299 15.77 19.37 -24.61
C GLU A 299 15.74 17.88 -24.98
N PHE A 300 16.01 17.00 -24.00
CA PHE A 300 15.92 15.55 -24.19
C PHE A 300 14.50 15.11 -24.58
N LEU A 301 13.48 15.60 -23.86
CA LEU A 301 12.09 15.24 -24.07
C LEU A 301 11.50 15.85 -25.35
N THR A 302 11.98 16.98 -25.83
CA THR A 302 11.47 17.58 -27.08
C THR A 302 11.99 16.87 -28.34
N GLY A 303 12.96 15.95 -28.19
CA GLY A 303 13.51 15.16 -29.29
C GLY A 303 14.44 15.97 -30.20
N GLU A 304 15.06 17.01 -29.65
CA GLU A 304 16.06 17.82 -30.36
C GLU A 304 17.41 17.08 -30.53
N LEU A 305 17.65 16.06 -29.69
CA LEU A 305 18.82 15.18 -29.72
C LEU A 305 18.63 14.00 -30.68
N ASP A 306 19.71 13.56 -31.32
CA ASP A 306 19.68 12.30 -32.10
C ASP A 306 19.73 11.05 -31.19
N GLU A 307 19.45 9.87 -31.75
CA GLU A 307 19.34 8.61 -31.00
C GLU A 307 20.63 8.24 -30.26
N THR A 308 21.80 8.57 -30.83
CA THR A 308 23.11 8.26 -30.24
C THR A 308 23.46 9.27 -29.13
N GLU A 309 23.11 10.54 -29.33
CA GLU A 309 23.25 11.58 -28.31
C GLU A 309 22.34 11.28 -27.10
N ARG A 310 21.12 10.82 -27.36
CA ARG A 310 20.13 10.47 -26.34
C ARG A 310 20.58 9.32 -25.44
N GLU A 311 21.09 8.23 -26.01
CA GLU A 311 21.63 7.10 -25.22
C GLU A 311 22.83 7.53 -24.36
N ALA A 312 23.76 8.33 -24.90
CA ALA A 312 24.94 8.77 -24.16
C ALA A 312 24.60 9.81 -23.07
N TYR A 313 23.56 10.60 -23.26
CA TYR A 313 23.11 11.62 -22.30
C TYR A 313 22.28 11.04 -21.16
N LEU A 314 21.52 9.96 -21.40
CA LEU A 314 20.60 9.39 -20.42
C LEU A 314 21.30 9.04 -19.09
N ASP A 315 22.32 8.18 -19.14
CA ASP A 315 23.07 7.77 -17.94
C ASP A 315 23.70 8.96 -17.21
N THR A 316 24.26 9.90 -17.98
CA THR A 316 24.92 11.09 -17.41
C THR A 316 23.91 12.02 -16.74
N LEU A 317 22.72 12.18 -17.33
CA LEU A 317 21.67 13.03 -16.80
C LEU A 317 21.03 12.41 -15.56
N ASN A 318 20.82 11.09 -15.54
CA ASN A 318 20.38 10.34 -14.36
C ASN A 318 21.36 10.51 -13.20
N GLU A 319 22.66 10.27 -13.42
CA GLU A 319 23.68 10.44 -12.37
C GLU A 319 23.70 11.88 -11.83
N GLN A 320 23.56 12.89 -12.70
CA GLN A 320 23.53 14.29 -12.25
C GLN A 320 22.25 14.65 -11.48
N LEU A 321 21.10 14.07 -11.86
CA LEU A 321 19.84 14.26 -11.14
C LEU A 321 19.90 13.62 -9.76
N GLU A 322 20.41 12.39 -9.64
CA GLU A 322 20.62 11.73 -8.34
C GLU A 322 21.50 12.58 -7.41
N LEU A 323 22.65 13.05 -7.91
CA LEU A 323 23.56 13.93 -7.17
C LEU A 323 22.94 15.28 -6.77
N ALA A 324 21.92 15.73 -7.50
CA ALA A 324 21.20 16.97 -7.21
C ALA A 324 20.05 16.77 -6.21
N VAL A 325 19.36 15.63 -6.27
CA VAL A 325 18.20 15.28 -5.42
C VAL A 325 18.66 14.93 -4.00
N GLU A 326 19.67 14.06 -3.85
CA GLU A 326 20.07 13.50 -2.55
C GLU A 326 20.32 14.60 -1.48
N PRO A 327 21.09 15.68 -1.74
CA PRO A 327 21.33 16.72 -0.74
C PRO A 327 20.08 17.50 -0.33
N VAL A 328 19.10 17.63 -1.22
CA VAL A 328 17.83 18.35 -0.97
C VAL A 328 16.96 17.51 -0.03
N ILE A 329 16.83 16.21 -0.32
CA ILE A 329 16.07 15.27 0.52
C ILE A 329 16.72 15.11 1.90
N ASP A 330 18.05 14.96 1.96
CA ASP A 330 18.79 14.90 3.22
C ASP A 330 18.54 16.13 4.10
N LYS A 331 18.51 17.31 3.48
CA LYS A 331 18.27 18.56 4.17
C LYS A 331 16.83 18.66 4.65
N ALA A 332 15.84 18.30 3.83
CA ALA A 332 14.43 18.25 4.24
C ALA A 332 14.23 17.27 5.42
N ASN A 333 14.86 16.09 5.38
CA ASN A 333 14.82 15.10 6.45
C ASN A 333 15.46 15.61 7.75
N ALA A 334 16.62 16.28 7.66
CA ALA A 334 17.27 16.88 8.81
C ALA A 334 16.42 17.98 9.46
N ILE A 335 15.78 18.84 8.65
CA ILE A 335 14.86 19.88 9.12
C ILE A 335 13.66 19.23 9.81
N GLY A 336 13.00 18.27 9.17
CA GLY A 336 11.82 17.59 9.71
C GLY A 336 12.12 16.88 11.04
N LYS A 337 13.30 16.28 11.20
CA LYS A 337 13.75 15.69 12.47
C LYS A 337 13.91 16.74 13.57
N GLU A 338 14.59 17.85 13.27
CA GLU A 338 14.76 18.94 14.23
C GLU A 338 13.42 19.55 14.65
N GLU A 339 12.52 19.75 13.70
CA GLU A 339 11.18 20.26 13.93
C GLU A 339 10.35 19.32 14.79
N TYR A 340 10.33 18.02 14.48
CA TYR A 340 9.62 17.02 15.26
C TYR A 340 10.04 17.03 16.75
N GLU A 341 11.34 17.14 17.03
CA GLU A 341 11.85 17.26 18.41
C GLU A 341 11.39 18.54 19.13
N LEU A 342 11.06 19.60 18.39
CA LEU A 342 10.49 20.84 18.94
C LEU A 342 8.99 20.72 19.13
N LEU A 343 8.28 20.13 18.17
CA LEU A 343 6.84 19.88 18.23
C LEU A 343 6.47 19.00 19.43
N GLN A 344 7.30 18.01 19.78
CA GLN A 344 7.11 17.19 21.00
C GLN A 344 7.08 18.00 22.31
N LYS A 345 7.62 19.22 22.32
CA LYS A 345 7.64 20.11 23.49
C LYS A 345 6.39 21.01 23.54
N VAL A 346 5.55 20.97 22.52
CA VAL A 346 4.35 21.78 22.35
C VAL A 346 3.13 20.90 22.63
N ASN A 347 2.26 21.32 23.56
CA ASN A 347 1.06 20.55 23.89
C ASN A 347 -0.11 20.80 22.92
N THR A 348 -0.19 22.00 22.33
CA THR A 348 -1.25 22.37 21.37
C THR A 348 -0.79 23.51 20.47
N PHE A 349 -1.20 23.46 19.20
CA PHE A 349 -0.94 24.49 18.20
C PHE A 349 -2.04 25.56 18.12
N ALA A 350 -3.16 25.37 18.83
CA ALA A 350 -4.30 26.30 18.81
C ALA A 350 -3.94 27.70 19.34
N ASP A 351 -2.90 27.78 20.16
CA ASP A 351 -2.40 29.04 20.75
C ASP A 351 -1.32 29.74 19.90
N PHE A 352 -0.87 29.12 18.79
CA PHE A 352 0.05 29.74 17.86
C PHE A 352 -0.63 30.88 17.09
N ALA A 353 0.19 31.80 16.59
CA ALA A 353 -0.26 32.84 15.69
C ALA A 353 -0.82 32.24 14.39
N GLU A 354 -1.81 32.92 13.82
CA GLU A 354 -2.54 32.46 12.63
C GLU A 354 -1.62 32.18 11.43
N ASP A 355 -0.55 32.95 11.29
CA ASP A 355 0.48 32.76 10.26
C ASP A 355 1.32 31.50 10.50
N THR A 356 1.69 31.20 11.74
CA THR A 356 2.35 29.93 12.09
C THR A 356 1.43 28.74 11.81
N GLN A 357 0.15 28.84 12.18
CA GLN A 357 -0.83 27.79 11.90
C GLN A 357 -0.98 27.53 10.41
N LYS A 358 -1.06 28.58 9.59
CA LYS A 358 -1.14 28.43 8.12
C LYS A 358 0.08 27.75 7.53
N VAL A 359 1.29 28.11 8.00
CA VAL A 359 2.54 27.49 7.55
C VAL A 359 2.56 26.00 7.88
N LEU A 360 2.18 25.63 9.12
CA LEU A 360 2.08 24.21 9.52
C LEU A 360 1.01 23.45 8.74
N MET A 361 -0.13 24.07 8.42
CA MET A 361 -1.16 23.45 7.58
C MET A 361 -0.67 23.21 6.14
N THR A 362 0.11 24.15 5.59
CA THR A 362 0.74 23.97 4.28
C THR A 362 1.78 22.85 4.30
N GLU A 363 2.58 22.77 5.37
CA GLU A 363 3.55 21.70 5.55
C GLU A 363 2.89 20.32 5.68
N ASP A 364 1.79 20.22 6.43
CA ASP A 364 1.01 18.98 6.59
C ASP A 364 0.51 18.47 5.23
N PHE A 365 -0.06 19.37 4.42
CA PHE A 365 -0.46 19.06 3.03
C PHE A 365 0.71 18.58 2.16
N ILE A 366 1.90 19.20 2.30
CA ILE A 366 3.11 18.75 1.59
C ILE A 366 3.51 17.35 2.02
N ARG A 367 3.47 17.06 3.34
CA ARG A 367 3.80 15.73 3.87
C ARG A 367 2.83 14.68 3.33
N GLU A 368 1.52 14.97 3.30
CA GLU A 368 0.53 14.09 2.68
C GLU A 368 0.85 13.81 1.21
N CYS A 369 1.22 14.83 0.43
CA CYS A 369 1.58 14.66 -0.97
C CYS A 369 2.88 13.86 -1.20
N PHE A 370 3.85 13.93 -0.29
CA PHE A 370 5.14 13.25 -0.41
C PHE A 370 5.15 11.82 0.14
N PHE A 371 4.37 11.56 1.19
CA PHE A 371 4.41 10.29 1.92
C PHE A 371 3.12 9.47 1.77
N GLY A 372 2.06 10.03 1.18
CA GLY A 372 0.83 9.32 0.90
C GLY A 372 1.04 8.27 -0.19
N ASP A 373 0.61 7.04 0.09
CA ASP A 373 0.59 5.97 -0.90
C ASP A 373 -0.77 5.88 -1.63
N LEU A 374 -0.83 5.07 -2.69
CA LEU A 374 -2.05 4.89 -3.48
C LEU A 374 -3.24 4.38 -2.67
N ASN A 375 -2.99 3.49 -1.71
CA ASN A 375 -4.03 2.89 -0.91
C ASN A 375 -4.59 3.91 0.07
N ASP A 376 -3.73 4.66 0.76
CA ASP A 376 -4.10 5.76 1.64
C ASP A 376 -4.95 6.79 0.87
N GLU A 377 -4.50 7.21 -0.31
CA GLU A 377 -5.23 8.15 -1.17
C GLU A 377 -6.56 7.60 -1.69
N LEU A 378 -6.65 6.30 -1.97
CA LEU A 378 -7.89 5.65 -2.40
C LEU A 378 -8.95 5.65 -1.29
N PHE A 379 -8.52 5.57 -0.02
CA PHE A 379 -9.41 5.49 1.14
C PHE A 379 -9.56 6.84 1.89
N GLN A 380 -8.75 7.85 1.56
CA GLN A 380 -8.87 9.21 2.10
C GLN A 380 -9.87 10.04 1.30
N PHE A 381 -11.10 10.15 1.83
CA PHE A 381 -12.16 10.91 1.16
C PHE A 381 -12.09 12.40 1.49
N HIS A 382 -11.64 13.21 0.54
CA HIS A 382 -11.75 14.66 0.58
C HIS A 382 -13.23 15.08 0.47
N LEU A 383 -13.88 15.29 1.62
CA LEU A 383 -15.27 15.71 1.73
C LEU A 383 -15.40 17.04 2.50
N PRO A 384 -16.41 17.87 2.20
CA PRO A 384 -16.66 19.08 2.99
C PRO A 384 -16.91 18.76 4.47
N GLU A 385 -16.29 19.53 5.36
CA GLU A 385 -16.40 19.34 6.82
C GLU A 385 -17.82 19.61 7.37
N ASP A 386 -18.68 20.31 6.61
CA ASP A 386 -20.01 20.75 7.04
C ASP A 386 -21.16 19.84 6.58
N LEU A 387 -20.84 18.64 6.08
CA LEU A 387 -21.86 17.68 5.66
C LEU A 387 -22.73 17.23 6.84
N PRO A 388 -24.06 17.17 6.68
CA PRO A 388 -24.95 16.70 7.73
C PRO A 388 -24.76 15.20 7.98
N VAL A 389 -24.92 14.79 9.24
CA VAL A 389 -24.98 13.38 9.62
C VAL A 389 -26.12 12.69 8.87
N ALA A 390 -25.85 11.52 8.29
CA ALA A 390 -26.84 10.74 7.57
C ALA A 390 -28.01 10.35 8.48
N THR A 391 -29.23 10.42 7.95
CA THR A 391 -30.43 9.98 8.65
C THR A 391 -30.50 8.46 8.78
N GLU A 392 -31.24 7.97 9.77
CA GLU A 392 -31.43 6.52 9.98
C GLU A 392 -32.08 5.84 8.77
N GLU A 393 -32.99 6.52 8.06
CA GLU A 393 -33.59 6.02 6.82
C GLU A 393 -32.57 5.91 5.68
N GLU A 394 -31.67 6.89 5.53
CA GLU A 394 -30.61 6.86 4.53
C GLU A 394 -29.61 5.73 4.80
N LYS A 395 -29.13 5.61 6.05
CA LYS A 395 -28.23 4.53 6.46
C LYS A 395 -28.84 3.15 6.18
N LYS A 396 -30.10 2.94 6.56
CA LYS A 396 -30.80 1.69 6.30
C LYS A 396 -30.93 1.38 4.82
N ALA A 397 -31.19 2.39 3.98
CA ALA A 397 -31.27 2.21 2.54
C ALA A 397 -29.91 1.82 1.94
N LEU A 398 -28.83 2.52 2.32
CA LEU A 398 -27.47 2.26 1.86
C LEU A 398 -26.97 0.88 2.29
N PHE A 399 -27.12 0.52 3.56
CA PHE A 399 -26.70 -0.78 4.07
C PHE A 399 -27.52 -1.92 3.46
N ALA A 400 -28.83 -1.73 3.26
CA ALA A 400 -29.66 -2.74 2.61
C ALA A 400 -29.25 -2.98 1.14
N ASP A 401 -28.95 -1.92 0.39
CA ASP A 401 -28.46 -2.02 -0.99
C ASP A 401 -27.10 -2.74 -1.06
N PHE A 402 -26.15 -2.32 -0.23
CA PHE A 402 -24.84 -2.97 -0.11
C PHE A 402 -24.97 -4.47 0.21
N ILE A 403 -25.69 -4.81 1.29
CA ILE A 403 -25.90 -6.20 1.70
C ILE A 403 -26.57 -7.03 0.60
N GLN A 404 -27.53 -6.45 -0.13
CA GLN A 404 -28.18 -7.13 -1.25
C GLN A 404 -27.22 -7.41 -2.41
N LYS A 405 -26.38 -6.44 -2.79
CA LYS A 405 -25.35 -6.61 -3.82
C LYS A 405 -24.31 -7.65 -3.41
N THR A 406 -23.75 -7.54 -2.20
CA THR A 406 -22.80 -8.50 -1.63
C THR A 406 -23.40 -9.90 -1.61
N ARG A 407 -24.64 -10.05 -1.12
CA ARG A 407 -25.34 -11.34 -1.09
C ARG A 407 -25.49 -11.94 -2.49
N SER A 408 -25.90 -11.13 -3.45
CA SER A 408 -26.08 -11.58 -4.85
C SER A 408 -24.76 -12.03 -5.47
N SER A 409 -23.67 -11.29 -5.24
CA SER A 409 -22.33 -11.65 -5.68
C SER A 409 -21.86 -12.95 -5.04
N LEU A 410 -21.89 -13.06 -3.71
CA LEU A 410 -21.43 -14.22 -2.96
C LEU A 410 -22.19 -15.51 -3.32
N GLU A 411 -23.47 -15.41 -3.69
CA GLU A 411 -24.28 -16.55 -4.11
C GLU A 411 -23.79 -17.22 -5.39
N THR A 412 -23.11 -16.48 -6.27
CA THR A 412 -22.52 -17.00 -7.50
C THR A 412 -21.25 -17.82 -7.28
N LEU A 413 -20.56 -17.63 -6.14
CA LEU A 413 -19.26 -18.24 -5.88
C LEU A 413 -19.38 -19.68 -5.36
N PRO A 414 -18.37 -20.55 -5.62
CA PRO A 414 -18.24 -21.84 -4.95
C PRO A 414 -18.24 -21.69 -3.42
N VAL A 415 -18.66 -22.74 -2.69
CA VAL A 415 -18.85 -22.68 -1.23
C VAL A 415 -17.57 -22.30 -0.48
N GLN A 416 -16.40 -22.80 -0.89
CA GLN A 416 -15.13 -22.48 -0.21
C GLN A 416 -14.71 -21.04 -0.48
N THR A 417 -14.71 -20.61 -1.74
CA THR A 417 -14.43 -19.23 -2.14
C THR A 417 -15.35 -18.25 -1.43
N ARG A 418 -16.65 -18.57 -1.35
CA ARG A 418 -17.63 -17.77 -0.63
C ARG A 418 -17.31 -17.62 0.85
N LYS A 419 -16.84 -18.68 1.51
CA LYS A 419 -16.46 -18.61 2.93
C LYS A 419 -15.27 -17.69 3.14
N ILE A 420 -14.23 -17.80 2.31
CA ILE A 420 -13.06 -16.90 2.39
C ILE A 420 -13.50 -15.45 2.17
N ALA A 421 -14.31 -15.17 1.13
CA ALA A 421 -14.81 -13.82 0.88
C ALA A 421 -15.62 -13.26 2.05
N MET A 422 -16.44 -14.10 2.69
CA MET A 422 -17.18 -13.72 3.90
C MET A 422 -16.26 -13.47 5.11
N GLN A 423 -15.20 -14.27 5.28
CA GLN A 423 -14.20 -14.08 6.34
C GLN A 423 -13.46 -12.76 6.15
N THR A 424 -13.08 -12.44 4.91
CA THR A 424 -12.37 -11.20 4.62
C THR A 424 -13.24 -9.97 4.84
N LEU A 425 -14.50 -9.95 4.39
CA LEU A 425 -15.40 -8.82 4.66
C LEU A 425 -15.66 -8.66 6.17
N MET A 426 -15.82 -9.76 6.90
CA MET A 426 -15.99 -9.72 8.35
C MET A 426 -14.74 -9.19 9.07
N GLY A 427 -13.55 -9.48 8.56
CA GLY A 427 -12.29 -8.97 9.10
C GLY A 427 -11.99 -7.51 8.72
N ALA A 428 -12.50 -7.04 7.59
CA ALA A 428 -12.30 -5.68 7.10
C ALA A 428 -13.16 -4.63 7.84
N LEU A 429 -14.26 -5.05 8.47
CA LEU A 429 -15.13 -4.16 9.24
C LEU A 429 -14.83 -4.29 10.74
N PRO A 430 -14.88 -3.19 11.52
CA PRO A 430 -14.76 -3.25 12.97
C PRO A 430 -15.80 -4.23 13.56
N PRO A 431 -15.37 -5.31 14.24
CA PRO A 431 -16.30 -6.30 14.77
C PRO A 431 -17.08 -5.75 15.96
N ILE A 432 -18.38 -6.06 16.01
CA ILE A 432 -19.24 -5.72 17.16
C ILE A 432 -19.01 -6.58 18.41
N TYR A 433 -18.14 -7.59 18.30
CA TYR A 433 -17.84 -8.53 19.37
C TYR A 433 -16.93 -7.93 20.45
N SER A 434 -16.99 -8.47 21.65
CA SER A 434 -15.98 -8.30 22.69
C SER A 434 -14.82 -9.28 22.51
N VAL A 435 -13.66 -8.98 23.12
CA VAL A 435 -12.49 -9.88 23.10
C VAL A 435 -12.87 -11.28 23.59
N SER A 436 -13.67 -11.38 24.65
CA SER A 436 -14.16 -12.66 25.17
C SER A 436 -15.00 -13.44 24.16
N GLU A 437 -15.86 -12.78 23.38
CA GLU A 437 -16.67 -13.44 22.36
C GLU A 437 -15.80 -13.91 21.19
N VAL A 438 -14.80 -13.14 20.77
CA VAL A 438 -13.85 -13.57 19.74
C VAL A 438 -13.01 -14.74 20.23
N MET A 439 -12.54 -14.73 21.48
CA MET A 439 -11.83 -15.88 22.06
C MET A 439 -12.71 -17.14 22.08
N GLU A 440 -14.00 -17.03 22.40
CA GLU A 440 -14.92 -18.16 22.31
C GLU A 440 -15.03 -18.68 20.86
N MET A 441 -15.01 -17.80 19.86
CA MET A 441 -14.97 -18.20 18.45
C MET A 441 -13.66 -18.89 18.07
N VAL A 442 -12.51 -18.41 18.55
CA VAL A 442 -11.19 -19.05 18.34
C VAL A 442 -11.20 -20.46 18.93
N THR A 443 -11.64 -20.62 20.18
CA THR A 443 -11.75 -21.93 20.83
C THR A 443 -12.69 -22.87 20.06
N ASN A 444 -13.88 -22.39 19.68
CA ASN A 444 -14.83 -23.18 18.91
C ASN A 444 -14.30 -23.58 17.54
N ALA A 445 -13.54 -22.71 16.86
CA ALA A 445 -12.91 -23.02 15.57
C ALA A 445 -11.89 -24.16 15.70
N ILE A 446 -11.05 -24.12 16.73
CA ILE A 446 -10.06 -25.18 17.01
C ILE A 446 -10.73 -26.49 17.43
N ASP A 447 -11.79 -26.44 18.25
CA ASP A 447 -12.48 -27.64 18.74
C ASP A 447 -13.33 -28.32 17.66
N SER A 448 -13.90 -27.54 16.74
CA SER A 448 -14.74 -28.05 15.66
C SER A 448 -14.00 -28.37 14.37
N ALA A 449 -12.70 -28.06 14.29
CA ALA A 449 -11.84 -28.44 13.17
C ALA A 449 -11.85 -29.95 12.95
N SER A 450 -12.03 -30.38 11.70
CA SER A 450 -12.25 -31.78 11.34
C SER A 450 -10.97 -32.62 11.28
N SER A 451 -9.80 -31.97 11.23
CA SER A 451 -8.50 -32.62 11.19
C SER A 451 -7.44 -31.79 11.91
N LEU A 452 -6.29 -32.41 12.20
CA LEU A 452 -5.18 -31.72 12.86
C LEU A 452 -4.54 -30.68 11.93
N GLU A 453 -4.47 -30.97 10.64
CA GLU A 453 -3.96 -30.06 9.61
C GLU A 453 -4.80 -28.78 9.53
N GLN A 454 -6.13 -28.87 9.73
CA GLN A 454 -6.98 -27.69 9.82
C GLN A 454 -6.71 -26.86 11.08
N LYS A 455 -6.40 -27.51 12.20
CA LYS A 455 -5.99 -26.79 13.42
C LYS A 455 -4.65 -26.09 13.22
N ALA A 456 -3.68 -26.78 12.61
CA ALA A 456 -2.39 -26.21 12.26
C ALA A 456 -2.54 -25.01 11.31
N LEU A 457 -3.40 -25.12 10.29
CA LEU A 457 -3.69 -24.00 9.39
C LEU A 457 -4.23 -22.77 10.12
N ILE A 458 -5.14 -22.95 11.09
CA ILE A 458 -5.65 -21.82 11.88
C ILE A 458 -4.52 -21.17 12.68
N VAL A 459 -3.69 -21.98 13.32
CA VAL A 459 -2.53 -21.49 14.10
C VAL A 459 -1.55 -20.74 13.21
N ASP A 460 -1.21 -21.28 12.04
CA ASP A 460 -0.28 -20.66 11.09
C ASP A 460 -0.81 -19.31 10.58
N LYS A 461 -2.09 -19.26 10.18
CA LYS A 461 -2.72 -18.00 9.74
C LYS A 461 -2.77 -16.94 10.83
N VAL A 462 -3.01 -17.33 12.08
CA VAL A 462 -2.93 -16.40 13.22
C VAL A 462 -1.48 -15.99 13.49
N GLY A 463 -0.52 -16.90 13.33
CA GLY A 463 0.91 -16.60 13.42
C GLY A 463 1.36 -15.56 12.39
N MET A 464 0.90 -15.67 11.14
CA MET A 464 1.15 -14.66 10.11
C MET A 464 0.56 -13.29 10.53
N VAL A 465 -0.66 -13.26 11.07
CA VAL A 465 -1.25 -12.02 11.62
C VAL A 465 -0.36 -11.42 12.72
N PHE A 466 0.17 -12.23 13.63
CA PHE A 466 1.09 -11.73 14.66
C PHE A 466 2.36 -11.14 14.04
N GLN A 467 2.96 -11.83 13.07
CA GLN A 467 4.16 -11.38 12.37
C GLN A 467 3.94 -10.06 11.62
N ASP A 468 2.83 -9.95 10.88
CA ASP A 468 2.47 -8.76 10.10
C ASP A 468 2.24 -7.52 10.99
N ASN A 469 1.87 -7.73 12.26
CA ASN A 469 1.69 -6.66 13.24
C ASN A 469 2.89 -6.51 14.19
N HIS A 470 4.02 -7.19 13.90
CA HIS A 470 5.21 -7.22 14.75
C HIS A 470 4.94 -7.59 16.22
N TYR A 471 3.92 -8.42 16.46
CA TYR A 471 3.58 -8.91 17.79
C TYR A 471 4.55 -10.01 18.22
N GLN A 472 5.18 -9.81 19.38
CA GLN A 472 6.07 -10.79 20.00
C GLN A 472 5.27 -11.68 20.96
N SER A 473 5.44 -13.00 20.83
CA SER A 473 4.77 -13.97 21.70
C SER A 473 5.18 -13.79 23.16
N LEU A 474 4.24 -14.06 24.08
CA LEU A 474 4.45 -13.93 25.53
C LEU A 474 5.66 -14.70 26.08
N THR A 475 6.18 -15.70 25.35
CA THR A 475 7.34 -16.49 25.77
C THR A 475 8.71 -15.92 25.35
N GLU A 476 8.79 -14.98 24.42
CA GLU A 476 10.10 -14.42 23.99
C GLU A 476 10.78 -13.63 25.13
N HIS A 477 10.00 -13.04 26.04
CA HIS A 477 10.54 -12.38 27.24
C HIS A 477 10.98 -13.36 28.36
N ALA A 478 10.76 -14.68 28.20
CA ALA A 478 11.04 -15.68 29.25
C ALA A 478 12.31 -16.51 29.00
N HIS A 479 12.93 -16.42 27.82
CA HIS A 479 14.00 -17.32 27.38
C HIS A 479 15.34 -16.64 27.04
N GLU A 480 15.63 -15.46 27.60
CA GLU A 480 17.03 -15.06 27.74
C GLU A 480 17.65 -15.89 28.89
N HIS A 481 18.55 -16.81 28.54
CA HIS A 481 19.27 -17.78 29.38
C HIS A 481 18.70 -19.22 29.39
N HIS A 482 18.97 -19.99 28.33
CA HIS A 482 19.74 -21.26 28.38
C HIS A 482 19.75 -21.97 27.00
N HIS A 483 20.94 -22.38 26.58
CA HIS A 483 21.34 -22.96 25.30
C HIS A 483 20.66 -24.30 24.90
N ASP A 484 20.60 -24.57 23.60
CA ASP A 484 21.29 -25.68 22.87
C ASP A 484 20.47 -26.20 21.66
N ASP A 485 21.19 -26.45 20.57
CA ASP A 485 20.75 -26.98 19.28
C ASP A 485 19.92 -28.28 19.36
N ASP A 486 18.65 -28.26 18.93
CA ASP A 486 17.91 -29.37 18.24
C ASP A 486 16.39 -29.05 18.11
N CYS A 487 15.98 -28.22 17.13
CA CYS A 487 14.65 -28.34 16.50
C CYS A 487 14.91 -28.93 15.11
N GLY A 488 14.75 -30.25 14.98
CA GLY A 488 14.78 -30.98 13.71
C GLY A 488 13.54 -30.68 12.86
N CYS A 489 13.33 -29.40 12.60
CA CYS A 489 12.25 -28.80 11.85
C CYS A 489 12.92 -28.45 10.53
N GLY A 490 12.95 -29.41 9.61
CA GLY A 490 13.60 -29.30 8.31
C GLY A 490 12.94 -28.22 7.44
N HIS A 491 13.22 -26.97 7.77
CA HIS A 491 13.12 -25.85 6.87
C HIS A 491 14.46 -25.80 6.17
N ASP A 492 14.45 -25.86 4.84
CA ASP A 492 15.60 -25.40 4.06
C ASP A 492 15.77 -23.90 4.39
N HIS A 493 16.61 -23.63 5.38
CA HIS A 493 17.09 -22.31 5.68
C HIS A 493 18.04 -21.91 4.55
N HIS A 494 17.53 -21.17 3.57
CA HIS A 494 18.36 -20.17 2.93
C HIS A 494 18.62 -19.08 3.97
N GLU A 495 19.66 -19.30 4.79
CA GLU A 495 20.27 -18.30 5.65
C GLU A 495 20.76 -17.14 4.78
N HIS A 496 19.91 -16.14 4.57
CA HIS A 496 20.41 -14.80 4.30
C HIS A 496 20.86 -14.23 5.64
N HIS A 497 22.16 -14.33 5.90
CA HIS A 497 22.80 -13.54 6.94
C HIS A 497 22.59 -12.05 6.61
N HIS A 498 21.57 -11.44 7.19
CA HIS A 498 21.54 -9.99 7.31
C HIS A 498 22.63 -9.61 8.31
N HIS A 499 23.71 -9.02 7.80
CA HIS A 499 24.61 -8.27 8.66
C HIS A 499 23.84 -7.04 9.13
N ASP A 500 23.59 -6.96 10.44
CA ASP A 500 23.21 -5.74 11.14
C ASP A 500 24.27 -4.66 10.87
N HIS A 501 23.98 -3.77 9.94
CA HIS A 501 24.56 -2.44 9.90
C HIS A 501 23.57 -1.48 10.56
N ASP A 502 23.76 -1.33 11.87
CA ASP A 502 23.14 -0.29 12.69
C ASP A 502 23.67 1.08 12.21
N CYS A 503 22.98 1.68 11.23
CA CYS A 503 23.22 3.04 10.76
C CYS A 503 21.88 3.78 10.64
N GLY A 504 21.63 4.72 11.54
CA GLY A 504 20.40 5.52 11.60
C GLY A 504 20.31 6.60 10.52
N CYS A 505 20.24 6.19 9.26
CA CYS A 505 19.92 7.02 8.10
C CYS A 505 18.79 6.33 7.33
N GLY A 506 17.58 6.89 7.36
CA GLY A 506 16.42 6.34 6.67
C GLY A 506 16.46 6.65 5.18
N HIS A 507 17.05 5.75 4.40
CA HIS A 507 16.87 5.63 2.95
C HIS A 507 16.74 4.15 2.60
N ASP A 508 15.74 3.83 1.77
CA ASP A 508 15.65 2.57 1.07
C ASP A 508 16.71 2.54 -0.03
N HIS A 509 17.62 1.58 0.05
CA HIS A 509 18.59 1.31 -1.01
C HIS A 509 17.97 0.34 -2.02
N HIS A 510 17.64 0.83 -3.21
CA HIS A 510 17.49 -0.01 -4.40
C HIS A 510 18.89 -0.50 -4.83
N GLU A 511 19.33 -1.62 -4.28
CA GLU A 511 20.50 -2.33 -4.82
C GLU A 511 20.08 -3.16 -6.04
N HIS A 512 20.50 -2.70 -7.22
CA HIS A 512 20.47 -3.46 -8.47
C HIS A 512 21.38 -4.70 -8.38
N HIS A 513 20.78 -5.89 -8.33
CA HIS A 513 21.50 -7.13 -8.63
C HIS A 513 21.32 -7.50 -10.10
N HIS A 514 22.30 -7.11 -10.92
CA HIS A 514 22.51 -7.67 -12.24
C HIS A 514 22.85 -9.17 -12.15
N HIS A 515 21.97 -10.03 -12.66
CA HIS A 515 22.35 -11.40 -13.05
C HIS A 515 22.50 -11.48 -14.56
N ASP A 516 23.68 -11.12 -15.06
CA ASP A 516 24.14 -11.49 -16.39
C ASP A 516 24.50 -12.99 -16.41
N HIS A 517 23.66 -13.79 -17.06
CA HIS A 517 23.98 -15.15 -17.49
C HIS A 517 23.90 -15.26 -19.01
N ASP A 518 25.03 -15.03 -19.70
CA ASP A 518 25.44 -15.86 -20.84
C ASP A 518 26.87 -15.56 -21.34
N CYS A 519 27.82 -16.47 -21.06
CA CYS A 519 28.85 -16.80 -22.04
C CYS A 519 29.60 -18.10 -21.64
N GLY A 520 29.42 -19.14 -22.46
CA GLY A 520 30.15 -20.39 -22.33
C GLY A 520 31.61 -20.27 -22.75
N CYS A 521 32.52 -20.75 -21.90
CA CYS A 521 33.86 -21.22 -22.27
C CYS A 521 34.24 -22.35 -21.32
N GLY A 522 34.24 -23.59 -21.83
CA GLY A 522 34.58 -24.77 -21.05
C GLY A 522 36.06 -24.84 -20.68
N HIS A 523 36.34 -25.43 -19.52
CA HIS A 523 37.59 -26.16 -19.24
C HIS A 523 37.34 -27.21 -18.15
N ASP A 524 37.55 -28.48 -18.51
CA ASP A 524 37.77 -29.59 -17.59
C ASP A 524 38.93 -29.28 -16.63
N HIS A 525 38.79 -29.55 -15.33
CA HIS A 525 39.89 -30.10 -14.53
C HIS A 525 39.40 -30.99 -13.38
N HIS A 526 39.91 -32.21 -13.46
CA HIS A 526 39.92 -33.31 -12.50
C HIS A 526 40.68 -33.03 -11.17
N HIS A 527 40.35 -33.85 -10.15
CA HIS A 527 41.14 -34.24 -8.95
C HIS A 527 41.28 -33.18 -7.83
N ASP A 528 41.33 -33.50 -6.53
CA ASP A 528 41.31 -34.75 -5.76
C ASP A 528 41.01 -34.38 -4.28
N HIS A 529 40.64 -35.41 -3.52
CA HIS A 529 40.52 -35.50 -2.07
C HIS A 529 41.44 -34.64 -1.20
N HIS A 530 40.89 -34.15 -0.08
CA HIS A 530 41.35 -34.53 1.26
C HIS A 530 40.28 -34.34 2.34
#